data_AF-A0A3P8VAC1-F1
#
_entry.id   AF-A0A3P8VAC1-F1
#
_cell.length_a   1.000
_cell.length_b   1.000
_cell.length_c   1.000
_cell.angle_alpha   90.00
_cell.angle_beta   90.00
_cell.angle_gamma   90.00
#
_symmetry.space_group_name_H-M   'P 1'
#
loop_
_entity.id
_entity.type
_entity.pdbx_description
1 polymer ?
#
loop_
_entity_poly.entity_id
_entity_poly.type
_entity_poly.pdbx_seq_one_letter_code
_entity_poly.pdbx_strand_id
1 'polypeptide(L)' 'MKSMEQELRCPLCEELVKQPVLLPCLHSVCLLCAVEVVWTTS' A
#
# COMPACT_ATOMS: atom_id res chain seq x y z
N MET A 1 13.45 13.98 14.40
CA MET A 1 12.02 13.63 14.29
C MET A 1 11.83 13.04 12.90
N LYS A 2 11.48 11.76 12.77
CA LYS A 2 11.09 11.22 11.45
C LYS A 2 9.69 11.76 11.15
N SER A 3 9.52 12.48 10.05
CA SER A 3 8.20 12.98 9.66
C SER A 3 7.26 11.80 9.41
N MET A 4 6.05 11.85 9.97
CA MET A 4 5.00 10.82 9.85
C MET A 4 4.63 10.50 8.38
N GLU A 5 5.04 11.35 7.45
CA GLU A 5 4.86 11.23 6.01
C GLU A 5 5.55 9.99 5.40
N GLN A 6 6.65 9.50 6.00
CA GLN A 6 7.30 8.26 5.53
C GLN A 6 6.49 7.00 5.88
N GLU A 7 5.76 7.01 6.99
CA GLU A 7 4.87 5.90 7.39
C GLU A 7 3.59 5.87 6.52
N LEU A 8 3.35 6.98 5.81
CA LEU A 8 2.31 7.27 4.82
C LEU A 8 2.41 6.53 3.48
N ARG A 9 3.56 5.92 3.15
CA ARG A 9 3.89 5.52 1.78
C ARG A 9 3.53 4.07 1.47
N CYS A 10 2.97 3.86 0.29
CA CYS A 10 2.69 2.53 -0.24
C CYS A 10 4.01 1.84 -0.60
N PRO A 11 4.30 0.63 -0.09
CA PRO A 11 5.55 -0.07 -0.41
C PRO A 11 5.64 -0.55 -1.86
N LEU A 12 4.53 -0.51 -2.61
CA LEU A 12 4.45 -1.00 -4.00
C LEU A 12 4.70 0.10 -5.04
N CYS A 13 4.24 1.32 -4.77
CA CYS A 13 4.40 2.45 -5.69
C CYS A 13 5.21 3.62 -5.11
N GLU A 14 5.65 3.52 -3.85
CA GLU A 14 6.49 4.48 -3.12
C GLU A 14 5.87 5.88 -2.92
N GLU A 15 4.64 6.07 -3.39
CA GLU A 15 3.81 7.26 -3.21
C GLU A 15 3.01 7.20 -1.91
N LEU A 16 2.43 8.34 -1.49
CA LEU A 16 1.45 8.38 -0.40
C LEU A 16 0.30 7.41 -0.71
N VAL A 17 -0.12 6.59 0.27
CA VAL A 17 -1.20 5.63 0.08
C VAL A 17 -2.49 6.35 -0.32
N LYS A 18 -3.06 5.96 -1.46
CA LYS A 18 -4.33 6.47 -1.99
C LYS A 18 -5.37 5.36 -1.88
N GLN A 19 -6.55 5.69 -1.34
CA GLN A 19 -7.62 4.71 -1.10
C GLN A 19 -7.08 3.46 -0.38
N PRO A 20 -6.65 3.61 0.89
CA PRO A 20 -6.01 2.54 1.65
C PRO A 20 -6.94 1.35 1.79
N VAL A 21 -6.41 0.15 1.53
CA VAL A 21 -7.05 -1.12 1.85
C VAL A 21 -6.17 -1.91 2.81
N LEU A 22 -6.80 -2.60 3.76
CA LEU A 22 -6.13 -3.48 4.71
C LEU A 22 -6.03 -4.89 4.13
N LEU A 23 -4.80 -5.39 3.99
CA LEU A 23 -4.54 -6.77 3.62
C LEU A 23 -4.73 -7.70 4.83
N PRO A 24 -4.91 -9.03 4.62
CA PRO A 24 -5.00 -10.00 5.71
C PRO A 24 -3.78 -10.04 6.64
N CYS A 25 -2.62 -9.56 6.17
CA CYS A 25 -1.39 -9.40 6.96
C CYS A 25 -1.32 -8.08 7.74
N LEU A 26 -2.43 -7.33 7.81
CA LEU A 26 -2.59 -6.05 8.53
C LEU A 26 -1.75 -4.87 7.97
N HIS A 27 -1.19 -5.01 6.77
CA HIS A 27 -0.53 -3.89 6.08
C HIS A 27 -1.55 -3.11 5.23
N SER A 28 -1.38 -1.79 5.17
CA SER A 28 -2.18 -0.92 4.28
C SER A 28 -1.41 -0.62 3.00
N VAL A 29 -2.09 -0.75 1.87
CA VAL A 29 -1.57 -0.40 0.53
C VAL A 29 -2.65 0.33 -0.27
N CYS A 30 -2.31 0.86 -1.45
CA CYS A 30 -3.31 1.45 -2.36
C CYS A 30 -4.26 0.38 -2.90
N LEU A 31 -5.54 0.70 -3.07
CA LEU A 31 -6.52 -0.20 -3.72
C LEU A 31 -6.01 -0.78 -5.04
N LEU A 32 -5.50 0.07 -5.94
CA LEU A 32 -4.99 -0.38 -7.24
C LEU A 32 -3.77 -1.30 -7.09
N CYS A 33 -2.86 -1.00 -6.16
CA CYS A 33 -1.69 -1.84 -5.92
C CYS A 33 -2.07 -3.20 -5.32
N ALA A 34 -3.08 -3.26 -4.44
CA ALA A 34 -3.60 -4.53 -3.93
C ALA A 34 -4.21 -5.38 -5.04
N VAL A 35 -4.95 -4.75 -5.95
CA VAL A 35 -5.57 -5.42 -7.11
C VAL A 35 -4.49 -6.00 -8.02
N GLU A 36 -3.50 -5.21 -8.46
CA GLU A 36 -2.41 -5.67 -9.34
C GLU A 36 -1.63 -6.88 -8.79
N VAL A 37 -1.29 -6.87 -7.50
CA VAL A 37 -0.56 -7.99 -6.86
C VAL A 37 -1.35 -9.29 -6.88
N VAL A 38 -2.68 -9.21 -6.75
CA VAL A 38 -3.55 -10.40 -6.78
C VAL A 38 -3.62 -11.01 -8.18
N TRP A 39 -3.53 -10.22 -9.25
CA TRP A 39 -3.63 -10.73 -10.63
C TRP A 39 -2.33 -11.37 -11.15
N THR A 40 -1.15 -10.93 -10.69
CA THR A 40 0.14 -11.47 -11.16
C THR A 40 0.56 -12.80 -10.51
N THR A 41 -0.19 -13.29 -9.52
CA THR A 41 0.09 -14.56 -8.82
C THR A 41 -0.88 -15.69 -9.23
N SER A 42 -1.79 -15.44 -10.18
CA SER A 42 -2.66 -16.46 -10.75
C SER A 42 -2.03 -17.20 -11.93
#